data_AF-A0A820TYV4-F1
#
_entry.id   AF-A0A820TYV4-F1
#
_cell.length_a   1.000
_cell.length_b   1.000
_cell.length_c   1.000
_cell.angle_alpha   90.00
_cell.angle_beta   90.00
_cell.angle_gamma   90.00
#
_symmetry.space_group_name_H-M   'P 1'
#
loop_
_entity.id
_entity.type
_entity.pdbx_description
1 polymer ?
#
loop_
_entity_poly.entity_id
_entity_poly.type
_entity_poly.pdbx_seq_one_letter_code
_entity_poly.pdbx_strand_id
1 'polypeptide(L)'
;IIREAKNETETETKTSTTKTEITTFLQLFEKHQGLAHFEALELLSDQSSTILQTMSYGNEKFLEQIDNYFQLDDDDYEINNILDSSTTYDDNNDNNHIPSLDILSQKFTAYQTQLRSTVSVDKLLEVYESANQFLTEWDWMDTELDQKTLADEAIDCLAVLCARIIEYYRRTAELFLIGCKSLTSFSIDIELLAIYEKQQKDFSNMLAGIPNLFAKHMKQISNVSSNGNDIPIRCDIKLKEKLLNQMFIQSSSSQTYASDAYVLLKPIVSQSILYHTSTTR
;
A
#
# COMPACT_ATOMS: atom_id res chain seq x y z
N ILE A 1 -17.67 -2.20 -11.81
CA ILE A 1 -16.69 -2.34 -10.70
C ILE A 1 -16.74 -1.16 -9.73
N ILE A 2 -16.19 0.04 -10.01
CA ILE A 2 -16.25 1.22 -9.08
C ILE A 2 -17.69 1.67 -8.76
N ARG A 3 -18.64 1.55 -9.70
CA ARG A 3 -20.06 1.87 -9.47
C ARG A 3 -20.85 0.81 -8.71
N GLU A 4 -20.36 -0.42 -8.63
CA GLU A 4 -21.08 -1.51 -7.94
C GLU A 4 -20.70 -1.55 -6.47
N ALA A 5 -19.41 -1.33 -6.13
CA ALA A 5 -18.95 -1.18 -4.75
C ALA A 5 -19.55 0.05 -4.03
N LYS A 6 -19.85 1.12 -4.78
CA LYS A 6 -20.55 2.31 -4.27
C LYS A 6 -22.01 2.04 -3.89
N ASN A 7 -22.67 1.11 -4.58
CA ASN A 7 -24.07 0.80 -4.30
C ASN A 7 -24.23 -0.18 -3.14
N GLU A 8 -23.30 -1.12 -2.95
CA GLU A 8 -23.37 -2.09 -1.85
C GLU A 8 -23.09 -1.43 -0.48
N THR A 9 -22.15 -0.49 -0.44
CA THR A 9 -21.78 0.23 0.80
C THR A 9 -22.82 1.26 1.25
N GLU A 10 -23.55 1.90 0.33
CA GLU A 10 -24.63 2.85 0.66
C GLU A 10 -25.94 2.18 1.12
N THR A 11 -26.17 0.90 0.76
CA THR A 11 -27.38 0.17 1.19
C THR A 11 -27.28 -0.44 2.58
N GLU A 12 -26.07 -0.72 3.10
CA GLU A 12 -25.89 -1.29 4.44
C GLU A 12 -25.78 -0.24 5.56
N THR A 13 -25.41 1.00 5.24
CA THR A 13 -25.14 2.06 6.24
C THR A 13 -26.38 2.83 6.73
N LYS A 14 -27.59 2.55 6.20
CA LYS A 14 -28.82 3.27 6.60
C LYS A 14 -29.61 2.64 7.75
N THR A 15 -29.13 1.57 8.39
CA THR A 15 -29.90 0.84 9.42
C THR A 15 -29.21 0.56 10.76
N SER A 16 -28.27 1.39 11.21
CA SER A 16 -27.79 1.29 12.61
C SER A 16 -27.20 2.57 13.20
N THR A 17 -28.05 3.53 13.56
CA THR A 17 -27.68 4.50 14.61
C THR A 17 -27.53 3.78 15.96
N THR A 18 -26.40 4.01 16.63
CA THR A 18 -25.96 3.60 18.00
C THR A 18 -25.14 2.31 18.14
N LYS A 19 -23.86 2.38 17.76
CA LYS A 19 -22.68 1.76 18.41
C LYS A 19 -21.44 2.38 17.76
N THR A 20 -20.35 2.54 18.50
CA THR A 20 -19.06 3.05 18.00
C THR A 20 -18.56 2.09 16.91
N GLU A 21 -18.90 2.38 15.65
CA GLU A 21 -18.43 1.65 14.48
C GLU A 21 -16.98 2.06 14.21
N ILE A 22 -16.11 1.07 14.05
CA ILE A 22 -14.70 1.26 13.71
C ILE A 22 -14.64 1.88 12.32
N THR A 23 -13.79 2.88 12.15
CA THR A 23 -13.68 3.61 10.89
C THR A 23 -13.15 2.68 9.81
N THR A 24 -13.72 2.73 8.60
CA THR A 24 -13.26 1.86 7.50
C THR A 24 -12.07 2.47 6.78
N PHE A 25 -11.22 1.62 6.17
CA PHE A 25 -10.11 2.06 5.34
C PHE A 25 -10.59 3.03 4.27
N LEU A 26 -11.69 2.73 3.58
CA LEU A 26 -12.17 3.56 2.46
C LEU A 26 -12.52 4.99 2.90
N GLN A 27 -13.14 5.15 4.07
CA GLN A 27 -13.47 6.47 4.62
C GLN A 27 -12.21 7.28 4.94
N LEU A 28 -11.22 6.66 5.56
CA LEU A 28 -9.94 7.32 5.89
C LEU A 28 -9.11 7.57 4.64
N PHE A 29 -9.12 6.65 3.69
CA PHE A 29 -8.44 6.76 2.42
C PHE A 29 -8.98 7.93 1.60
N GLU A 30 -10.31 8.12 1.57
CA GLU A 30 -10.94 9.31 0.98
C GLU A 30 -10.55 10.59 1.71
N LYS A 31 -10.60 10.59 3.06
CA LYS A 31 -10.17 11.72 3.91
C LYS A 31 -8.73 12.16 3.61
N HIS A 32 -7.84 11.21 3.32
CA HIS A 32 -6.44 11.46 2.97
C HIS A 32 -6.21 11.66 1.46
N GLN A 33 -7.27 11.92 0.69
CA GLN A 33 -7.23 12.19 -0.75
C GLN A 33 -6.73 11.02 -1.60
N GLY A 34 -6.70 9.80 -1.06
CA GLY A 34 -6.24 8.61 -1.75
C GLY A 34 -7.05 8.33 -3.02
N LEU A 35 -8.38 8.41 -2.94
CA LEU A 35 -9.26 8.27 -4.10
C LEU A 35 -9.01 9.35 -5.15
N ALA A 36 -8.85 10.62 -4.73
CA ALA A 36 -8.58 11.71 -5.65
C ALA A 36 -7.26 11.52 -6.40
N HIS A 37 -6.22 11.02 -5.72
CA HIS A 37 -4.95 10.67 -6.37
C HIS A 37 -5.08 9.49 -7.33
N PHE A 38 -5.86 8.47 -6.94
CA PHE A 38 -6.12 7.29 -7.76
C PHE A 38 -6.89 7.66 -9.04
N GLU A 39 -7.98 8.40 -8.93
CA GLU A 39 -8.78 8.89 -10.06
C GLU A 39 -7.95 9.78 -11.01
N ALA A 40 -7.10 10.65 -10.46
CA ALA A 40 -6.20 11.46 -11.28
C ALA A 40 -5.21 10.59 -12.06
N LEU A 41 -4.68 9.53 -11.45
CA LEU A 41 -3.77 8.59 -12.12
C LEU A 41 -4.51 7.76 -13.19
N GLU A 42 -5.74 7.33 -12.92
CA GLU A 42 -6.60 6.63 -13.89
C GLU A 42 -6.85 7.50 -15.13
N LEU A 43 -7.18 8.78 -14.95
CA LEU A 43 -7.36 9.72 -16.06
C LEU A 43 -6.09 9.88 -16.91
N LEU A 44 -4.91 9.94 -16.28
CA LEU A 44 -3.64 10.02 -17.01
C LEU A 44 -3.36 8.71 -17.78
N SER A 45 -3.63 7.57 -17.13
CA SER A 45 -3.48 6.24 -17.71
C SER A 45 -4.36 6.05 -18.95
N ASP A 46 -5.64 6.43 -18.88
CA ASP A 46 -6.60 6.35 -19.98
C ASP A 46 -6.20 7.23 -21.18
N GLN A 47 -5.73 8.46 -20.89
CA GLN A 47 -5.20 9.35 -21.92
C GLN A 47 -4.00 8.73 -22.62
N SER A 48 -3.07 8.16 -21.85
CA SER A 48 -1.88 7.49 -22.40
C SER A 48 -2.22 6.23 -23.19
N SER A 49 -3.18 5.44 -22.72
CA SER A 49 -3.66 4.24 -23.41
C SER A 49 -4.24 4.58 -24.79
N THR A 50 -5.02 5.65 -24.87
CA THR A 50 -5.58 6.14 -26.15
C THR A 50 -4.48 6.54 -27.14
N ILE A 51 -3.42 7.20 -26.65
CA ILE A 51 -2.26 7.57 -27.48
C ILE A 51 -1.49 6.32 -27.92
N LEU A 52 -1.25 5.38 -27.01
CA LEU A 52 -0.54 4.14 -27.29
C LEU A 52 -1.21 3.28 -28.37
N GLN A 53 -2.53 3.26 -28.45
CA GLN A 53 -3.25 2.56 -29.52
C GLN A 53 -2.83 3.06 -30.91
N THR A 54 -2.45 4.33 -31.04
CA THR A 54 -1.95 4.90 -32.30
C THR A 54 -0.45 4.62 -32.54
N MET A 55 0.31 4.38 -31.47
CA MET A 55 1.77 4.15 -31.51
C MET A 55 2.16 2.67 -31.50
N SER A 56 1.20 1.78 -31.23
CA SER A 56 1.44 0.35 -31.06
C SER A 56 1.88 -0.36 -32.34
N TYR A 57 1.46 0.16 -33.50
CA TYR A 57 1.78 -0.43 -34.80
C TYR A 57 3.28 -0.49 -35.04
N GLY A 58 3.83 -1.70 -35.12
CA GLY A 58 5.27 -1.95 -35.30
C GLY A 58 6.09 -1.94 -34.01
N ASN A 59 5.45 -1.74 -32.84
CA ASN A 59 6.08 -1.76 -31.52
C ASN A 59 5.53 -2.87 -30.60
N GLU A 60 4.77 -3.84 -31.14
CA GLU A 60 4.01 -4.82 -30.37
C GLU A 60 4.89 -5.67 -29.45
N LYS A 61 6.00 -6.19 -29.99
CA LYS A 61 6.97 -6.98 -29.19
C LYS A 61 7.62 -6.18 -28.07
N PHE A 62 7.79 -4.88 -28.28
CA PHE A 62 8.43 -4.02 -27.30
C PHE A 62 7.45 -3.66 -26.19
N LEU A 63 6.17 -3.43 -26.53
CA LEU A 63 5.09 -3.29 -25.55
C LEU A 63 4.90 -4.59 -24.73
N GLU A 64 4.96 -5.76 -25.36
CA GLU A 64 4.91 -7.06 -24.67
C GLU A 64 6.06 -7.24 -23.65
N GLN A 65 7.25 -6.70 -23.93
CA GLN A 65 8.34 -6.72 -22.94
C GLN A 65 8.06 -5.82 -21.74
N ILE A 66 7.43 -4.66 -21.95
CA ILE A 66 7.03 -3.76 -20.88
C ILE A 66 5.94 -4.41 -20.01
N ASP A 67 5.00 -5.11 -20.63
CA ASP A 67 3.92 -5.82 -19.94
C ASP A 67 4.41 -6.75 -18.83
N ASN A 68 5.57 -7.41 -19.02
CA ASN A 68 6.14 -8.32 -18.03
C ASN A 68 6.51 -7.65 -16.70
N TYR A 69 6.84 -6.35 -16.69
CA TYR A 69 7.21 -5.62 -15.46
C TYR A 69 6.00 -5.10 -14.67
N PHE A 70 4.81 -5.20 -15.26
CA PHE A 70 3.55 -4.82 -14.63
C PHE A 70 2.65 -6.04 -14.35
N GLN A 71 3.17 -7.25 -14.57
CA GLN A 71 2.56 -8.47 -14.03
C GLN A 71 2.84 -8.49 -12.54
N LEU A 72 1.78 -8.55 -11.75
CA LEU A 72 1.87 -8.67 -10.31
C LEU A 72 1.67 -10.14 -9.97
N ASP A 73 2.68 -10.74 -9.35
CA ASP A 73 2.56 -12.11 -8.84
C ASP A 73 1.67 -12.08 -7.59
N ASP A 74 0.54 -12.77 -7.64
CA ASP A 74 -0.41 -12.87 -6.51
C ASP A 74 0.24 -13.50 -5.26
N ASP A 75 1.31 -14.27 -5.44
CA ASP A 75 2.00 -15.03 -4.39
C ASP A 75 3.08 -14.21 -3.64
N ASP A 76 3.39 -12.99 -4.09
CA ASP A 76 4.55 -12.22 -3.60
C ASP A 76 4.24 -11.34 -2.38
N TYR A 77 2.97 -11.26 -1.99
CA TYR A 77 2.52 -10.54 -0.80
C TYR A 77 2.45 -11.48 0.39
N GLU A 78 3.52 -11.56 1.18
CA GLU A 78 3.52 -12.24 2.48
C GLU A 78 2.66 -11.46 3.50
N ILE A 79 1.34 -11.42 3.28
CA ILE A 79 0.37 -11.26 4.35
C ILE A 79 0.44 -12.57 5.12
N ASN A 80 1.44 -12.69 5.99
CA ASN A 80 1.64 -13.87 6.81
C ASN A 80 0.29 -14.32 7.39
N ASN A 81 -0.01 -15.61 7.19
CA ASN A 81 -1.17 -16.34 7.71
C ASN A 81 -1.18 -16.33 9.25
N ILE A 82 -1.39 -15.15 9.84
CA ILE A 82 -1.47 -14.94 11.28
C ILE A 82 -2.82 -15.45 11.81
N LEU A 83 -3.82 -15.61 10.94
CA LEU A 83 -5.11 -16.22 11.30
C LEU A 83 -5.04 -17.74 11.49
N ASP A 84 -4.11 -18.45 10.83
CA ASP A 84 -4.14 -19.93 10.74
C ASP A 84 -3.28 -20.64 11.80
N SER A 85 -2.76 -19.89 12.76
CA SER A 85 -1.79 -20.36 13.76
C SER A 85 -2.38 -20.33 15.17
N SER A 86 -3.52 -21.00 15.33
CA SER A 86 -4.02 -21.38 16.65
C SER A 86 -3.22 -22.53 17.30
N THR A 87 -2.14 -23.01 16.68
CA THR A 87 -1.24 -24.01 17.28
C THR A 87 0.20 -23.82 16.80
N THR A 88 1.09 -23.59 17.76
CA THR A 88 2.57 -23.70 17.68
C THR A 88 3.29 -22.80 16.68
N TYR A 89 3.64 -21.59 17.12
CA TYR A 89 4.89 -20.98 16.65
C TYR A 89 6.00 -21.39 17.62
N ASP A 90 6.99 -22.09 17.07
CA ASP A 90 8.30 -22.24 17.68
C ASP A 90 9.01 -20.87 17.56
N ASP A 91 9.50 -20.36 18.68
CA ASP A 91 10.00 -18.99 18.93
C ASP A 91 11.34 -18.69 18.22
N ASN A 92 11.62 -19.38 17.11
CA ASN A 92 12.95 -19.45 16.49
C ASN A 92 12.98 -19.04 15.01
N ASN A 93 11.87 -18.59 14.42
CA ASN A 93 11.87 -18.11 13.03
C ASN A 93 11.70 -16.59 12.98
N ASP A 94 12.84 -15.91 13.15
CA ASP A 94 13.06 -14.45 13.11
C ASP A 94 12.90 -13.85 11.69
N ASN A 95 12.01 -14.41 10.87
CA ASN A 95 11.85 -14.06 9.44
C ASN A 95 10.83 -12.94 9.17
N ASN A 96 10.14 -12.43 10.19
CA ASN A 96 9.29 -11.23 10.06
C ASN A 96 10.13 -9.96 10.23
N HIS A 97 11.21 -9.83 9.44
CA HIS A 97 12.08 -8.65 9.51
C HIS A 97 11.37 -7.47 8.87
N ILE A 98 10.67 -6.68 9.70
CA ILE A 98 10.23 -5.33 9.33
C ILE A 98 11.50 -4.57 8.94
N PRO A 99 11.64 -4.16 7.66
CA PRO A 99 12.86 -3.52 7.23
C PRO A 99 13.03 -2.20 8.01
N SER A 100 14.19 -2.04 8.66
CA SER A 100 14.53 -0.81 9.36
C SER A 100 14.37 0.39 8.43
N LEU A 101 13.91 1.52 8.98
CA LEU A 101 13.76 2.76 8.24
C LEU A 101 15.05 3.18 7.54
N ASP A 102 16.21 2.92 8.16
CA ASP A 102 17.52 3.21 7.55
C ASP A 102 17.72 2.43 6.24
N ILE A 103 17.31 1.16 6.22
CA ILE A 103 17.42 0.28 5.06
C ILE A 103 16.45 0.77 3.98
N LEU A 104 15.20 1.06 4.34
CA LEU A 104 14.20 1.59 3.40
C LEU A 104 14.66 2.93 2.82
N SER A 105 15.11 3.86 3.66
CA SER A 105 15.60 5.18 3.24
C SER A 105 16.77 5.06 2.25
N GLN A 106 17.72 4.16 2.53
CA GLN A 106 18.83 3.88 1.61
C GLN A 106 18.34 3.30 0.28
N LYS A 107 17.41 2.32 0.31
CA LYS A 107 16.84 1.74 -0.91
C LYS A 107 16.11 2.78 -1.75
N PHE A 108 15.22 3.55 -1.15
CA PHE A 108 14.44 4.57 -1.87
C PHE A 108 15.32 5.72 -2.39
N THR A 109 16.36 6.12 -1.66
CA THR A 109 17.38 7.05 -2.17
C THR A 109 18.09 6.47 -3.39
N ALA A 110 18.45 5.18 -3.35
CA ALA A 110 19.07 4.50 -4.49
C ALA A 110 18.11 4.40 -5.69
N TYR A 111 16.81 4.15 -5.46
CA TYR A 111 15.79 4.16 -6.51
C TYR A 111 15.65 5.54 -7.14
N GLN A 112 15.49 6.59 -6.34
CA GLN A 112 15.41 7.98 -6.84
C GLN A 112 16.65 8.36 -7.66
N THR A 113 17.84 7.97 -7.21
CA THR A 113 19.10 8.25 -7.91
C THR A 113 19.15 7.54 -9.27
N GLN A 114 18.82 6.25 -9.31
CA GLN A 114 18.85 5.47 -10.56
C GLN A 114 17.75 5.90 -11.54
N LEU A 115 16.55 6.17 -11.02
CA LEU A 115 15.43 6.70 -11.80
C LEU A 115 15.62 8.18 -12.16
N ARG A 116 16.60 8.88 -11.59
CA ARG A 116 16.80 10.34 -11.66
C ARG A 116 15.55 11.12 -11.25
N SER A 117 14.68 10.50 -10.44
CA SER A 117 13.38 11.03 -10.06
C SER A 117 13.52 12.16 -9.06
N THR A 118 12.75 13.23 -9.24
CA THR A 118 12.63 14.33 -8.29
C THR A 118 11.43 14.16 -7.35
N VAL A 119 10.68 13.06 -7.47
CA VAL A 119 9.56 12.76 -6.56
C VAL A 119 10.13 12.32 -5.22
N SER A 120 9.98 13.16 -4.21
CA SER A 120 10.35 12.83 -2.82
C SER A 120 9.48 11.70 -2.27
N VAL A 121 10.12 10.79 -1.52
CA VAL A 121 9.48 9.73 -0.74
C VAL A 121 9.50 10.03 0.76
N ASP A 122 10.04 11.18 1.18
CA ASP A 122 10.35 11.46 2.59
C ASP A 122 9.08 11.41 3.44
N LYS A 123 8.00 12.05 2.97
CA LYS A 123 6.70 12.02 3.65
C LYS A 123 6.10 10.63 3.77
N LEU A 124 6.39 9.74 2.81
CA LEU A 124 5.91 8.36 2.84
C LEU A 124 6.70 7.55 3.89
N LEU A 125 8.02 7.76 3.95
CA LEU A 125 8.89 7.14 4.95
C LEU A 125 8.57 7.65 6.37
N GLU A 126 8.32 8.95 6.54
CA GLU A 126 7.88 9.56 7.81
C GLU A 126 6.57 8.95 8.31
N VAL A 127 5.57 8.76 7.43
CA VAL A 127 4.31 8.11 7.80
C VAL A 127 4.53 6.67 8.23
N TYR A 128 5.36 5.92 7.49
CA TYR A 128 5.66 4.54 7.82
C TYR A 128 6.42 4.41 9.15
N GLU A 129 7.41 5.28 9.38
CA GLU A 129 8.13 5.36 10.66
C GLU A 129 7.18 5.68 11.81
N SER A 130 6.35 6.72 11.65
CA SER A 130 5.38 7.13 12.67
C SER A 130 4.40 6.01 13.00
N ALA A 131 3.93 5.27 11.99
CA ALA A 131 3.05 4.12 12.19
C ALA A 131 3.76 2.97 12.92
N ASN A 132 5.00 2.66 12.53
CA ASN A 132 5.80 1.64 13.21
C ASN A 132 6.08 2.02 14.66
N GLN A 133 6.44 3.28 14.91
CA GLN A 133 6.72 3.80 16.24
C GLN A 133 5.48 3.74 17.11
N PHE A 134 4.36 4.28 16.62
CA PHE A 134 3.09 4.25 17.32
C PHE A 134 2.67 2.83 17.68
N LEU A 135 2.69 1.91 16.72
CA LEU A 135 2.32 0.52 16.96
C LEU A 135 3.29 -0.13 17.94
N THR A 136 4.61 0.09 17.82
CA THR A 136 5.64 -0.53 18.68
C THR A 136 5.62 -0.02 20.12
N GLU A 137 5.35 1.27 20.33
CA GLU A 137 5.37 1.92 21.65
C GLU A 137 4.02 1.86 22.38
N TRP A 138 2.99 1.25 21.77
CA TRP A 138 1.67 1.13 22.37
C TRP A 138 1.67 0.12 23.52
N ASP A 139 1.73 0.62 24.77
CA ASP A 139 1.92 -0.21 25.98
C ASP A 139 0.67 -0.35 26.87
N TRP A 140 -0.40 0.41 26.62
CA TRP A 140 -1.61 0.41 27.47
C TRP A 140 -2.83 -0.10 26.70
N MET A 141 -3.30 -1.31 27.05
CA MET A 141 -4.44 -1.98 26.41
C MET A 141 -5.41 -2.56 27.43
N ASP A 142 -5.77 -1.75 28.43
CA ASP A 142 -6.53 -2.20 29.59
C ASP A 142 -8.04 -2.27 29.34
N THR A 143 -8.51 -1.64 28.26
CA THR A 143 -9.93 -1.57 27.94
C THR A 143 -10.26 -1.97 26.50
N GLU A 144 -11.51 -2.37 26.27
CA GLU A 144 -12.06 -2.55 24.91
C GLU A 144 -11.96 -1.25 24.07
N LEU A 145 -12.03 -0.09 24.72
CA LEU A 145 -11.89 1.20 24.06
C LEU A 145 -10.46 1.40 23.53
N ASP A 146 -9.45 0.99 24.29
CA ASP A 146 -8.04 1.08 23.89
C ASP A 146 -7.76 0.16 22.70
N GLN A 147 -8.38 -1.03 22.67
CA GLN A 147 -8.28 -1.96 21.54
C GLN A 147 -8.91 -1.44 20.26
N LYS A 148 -10.08 -0.81 20.38
CA LYS A 148 -10.72 -0.14 19.23
C LYS A 148 -9.90 1.05 18.75
N THR A 149 -9.36 1.84 19.68
CA THR A 149 -8.50 2.99 19.37
C THR A 149 -7.24 2.56 18.63
N LEU A 150 -6.57 1.50 19.09
CA LEU A 150 -5.42 0.93 18.39
C LEU A 150 -5.79 0.46 16.98
N ALA A 151 -6.94 -0.20 16.83
CA ALA A 151 -7.40 -0.67 15.53
C ALA A 151 -7.74 0.49 14.58
N ASP A 152 -8.45 1.52 15.06
CA ASP A 152 -8.76 2.73 14.28
C ASP A 152 -7.47 3.42 13.82
N GLU A 153 -6.48 3.59 14.71
CA GLU A 153 -5.21 4.24 14.35
C GLU A 153 -4.37 3.38 13.39
N ALA A 154 -4.36 2.05 13.55
CA ALA A 154 -3.70 1.15 12.61
C ALA A 154 -4.31 1.23 11.21
N ILE A 155 -5.64 1.33 11.11
CA ILE A 155 -6.36 1.50 9.83
C ILE A 155 -6.09 2.89 9.26
N ASP A 156 -6.00 3.94 10.09
CA ASP A 156 -5.63 5.29 9.62
C ASP A 156 -4.21 5.32 9.04
N CYS A 157 -3.24 4.74 9.75
CA CYS A 157 -1.86 4.61 9.27
C CYS A 157 -1.79 3.91 7.90
N LEU A 158 -2.55 2.82 7.75
CA LEU A 158 -2.65 2.09 6.48
C LEU A 158 -3.25 2.96 5.37
N ALA A 159 -4.31 3.71 5.66
CA ALA A 159 -4.97 4.60 4.72
C ALA A 159 -4.06 5.76 4.28
N VAL A 160 -3.36 6.41 5.22
CA VAL A 160 -2.39 7.47 4.92
C VAL A 160 -1.26 6.91 4.05
N LEU A 161 -0.68 5.76 4.43
CA LEU A 161 0.43 5.16 3.71
C LEU A 161 0.03 4.81 2.27
N CYS A 162 -1.12 4.16 2.08
CA CYS A 162 -1.66 3.84 0.76
C CYS A 162 -1.89 5.11 -0.08
N ALA A 163 -2.50 6.15 0.50
CA ALA A 163 -2.72 7.42 -0.19
C ALA A 163 -1.40 8.07 -0.65
N ARG A 164 -0.34 8.01 0.17
CA ARG A 164 0.99 8.52 -0.19
C ARG A 164 1.68 7.70 -1.28
N ILE A 165 1.52 6.38 -1.29
CA ILE A 165 2.03 5.51 -2.38
C ILE A 165 1.38 5.91 -3.70
N ILE A 166 0.05 6.09 -3.71
CA ILE A 166 -0.69 6.45 -4.93
C ILE A 166 -0.38 7.88 -5.36
N GLU A 167 -0.21 8.81 -4.41
CA GLU A 167 0.28 10.16 -4.70
C GLU A 167 1.66 10.13 -5.37
N TYR A 168 2.57 9.28 -4.88
CA TYR A 168 3.89 9.08 -5.46
C TYR A 168 3.80 8.58 -6.91
N TYR A 169 2.96 7.58 -7.18
CA TYR A 169 2.73 7.10 -8.54
C TYR A 169 2.12 8.15 -9.46
N ARG A 170 1.09 8.87 -8.99
CA ARG A 170 0.51 9.99 -9.73
C ARG A 170 1.56 11.06 -10.09
N ARG A 171 2.43 11.44 -9.15
CA ARG A 171 3.51 12.42 -9.42
C ARG A 171 4.54 11.87 -10.41
N THR A 172 4.87 10.59 -10.30
CA THR A 172 5.78 9.91 -11.21
C THR A 172 5.21 9.89 -12.64
N ALA A 173 3.91 9.58 -12.78
CA ALA A 173 3.19 9.68 -14.04
C ALA A 173 3.26 11.08 -14.67
N GLU A 174 3.02 12.13 -13.88
CA GLU A 174 3.11 13.51 -14.35
C GLU A 174 4.51 13.85 -14.87
N LEU A 175 5.56 13.42 -14.15
CA LEU A 175 6.94 13.63 -14.59
C LEU A 175 7.22 12.93 -15.92
N PHE A 176 6.75 11.70 -16.12
CA PHE A 176 6.90 11.00 -17.40
C PHE A 176 6.26 11.75 -18.55
N LEU A 177 5.04 12.22 -18.36
CA LEU A 177 4.31 12.97 -19.40
C LEU A 177 4.93 14.33 -19.69
N ILE A 178 5.51 15.00 -18.69
CA ILE A 178 6.31 16.23 -18.90
C ILE A 178 7.61 15.91 -19.65
N GLY A 179 8.28 14.81 -19.31
CA GLY A 179 9.46 14.30 -20.00
C GLY A 179 9.21 14.10 -21.49
N CYS A 180 8.09 13.43 -21.83
CA CYS A 180 7.63 13.26 -23.22
C CYS A 180 7.50 14.58 -23.97
N LYS A 181 6.96 15.62 -23.32
CA LYS A 181 6.68 16.92 -23.93
C LYS A 181 7.92 17.81 -24.05
N SER A 182 8.89 17.65 -23.15
CA SER A 182 10.05 18.55 -23.05
C SER A 182 11.27 18.10 -23.86
N LEU A 183 11.28 16.88 -24.43
CA LEU A 183 12.44 16.29 -25.13
C LEU A 183 13.74 16.31 -24.30
N THR A 184 13.63 16.43 -22.97
CA THR A 184 14.79 16.41 -22.08
C THR A 184 15.25 14.97 -21.83
N SER A 185 16.53 14.79 -21.52
CA SER A 185 17.31 13.53 -21.54
C SER A 185 16.91 12.46 -20.50
N PHE A 186 15.65 12.41 -20.12
CA PHE A 186 15.06 11.32 -19.36
C PHE A 186 14.80 10.15 -20.32
N SER A 187 15.86 9.57 -20.88
CA SER A 187 15.74 8.31 -21.61
C SER A 187 15.30 7.25 -20.62
N ILE A 188 14.02 6.94 -20.62
CA ILE A 188 13.53 5.81 -19.85
C ILE A 188 13.79 4.60 -20.71
N ASP A 189 14.79 3.83 -20.28
CA ASP A 189 15.06 2.54 -20.86
C ASP A 189 14.22 1.49 -20.13
N ILE A 190 13.93 0.42 -20.84
CA ILE A 190 13.18 -0.72 -20.30
C ILE A 190 13.82 -1.26 -19.00
N GLU A 191 15.13 -1.10 -18.84
CA GLU A 191 15.89 -1.48 -17.66
C GLU A 191 15.46 -0.73 -16.38
N LEU A 192 14.92 0.50 -16.51
CA LEU A 192 14.41 1.26 -15.37
C LEU A 192 13.08 0.69 -14.84
N LEU A 193 12.35 -0.11 -15.62
CA LEU A 193 11.12 -0.77 -15.15
C LEU A 193 11.40 -1.77 -14.03
N ALA A 194 12.54 -2.47 -14.08
CA ALA A 194 12.97 -3.37 -13.02
C ALA A 194 13.17 -2.65 -11.67
N ILE A 195 13.44 -1.33 -11.68
CA ILE A 195 13.55 -0.53 -10.48
C ILE A 195 12.16 -0.19 -9.93
N TYR A 196 11.22 0.17 -10.81
CA TYR A 196 9.83 0.42 -10.43
C TYR A 196 9.13 -0.83 -9.87
N GLU A 197 9.39 -1.99 -10.45
CA GLU A 197 8.91 -3.28 -9.96
C GLU A 197 9.42 -3.57 -8.54
N LYS A 198 10.74 -3.42 -8.31
CA LYS A 198 11.34 -3.53 -6.96
C LYS A 198 10.75 -2.53 -5.98
N GLN A 199 10.53 -1.30 -6.43
CA GLN A 199 9.93 -0.25 -5.61
C GLN A 199 8.48 -0.58 -5.22
N GLN A 200 7.67 -1.11 -6.14
CA GLN A 200 6.31 -1.58 -5.85
C GLN A 200 6.32 -2.73 -4.83
N LYS A 201 7.25 -3.68 -4.96
CA LYS A 201 7.42 -4.75 -3.96
C LYS A 201 7.72 -4.18 -2.58
N ASP A 202 8.64 -3.21 -2.48
CA ASP A 202 8.95 -2.57 -1.20
C ASP A 202 7.76 -1.76 -0.63
N PHE A 203 6.99 -1.04 -1.46
CA PHE A 203 5.75 -0.39 -0.99
C PHE A 203 4.71 -1.39 -0.48
N SER A 204 4.58 -2.53 -1.14
CA SER A 204 3.66 -3.59 -0.74
C SER A 204 4.08 -4.23 0.59
N ASN A 205 5.38 -4.44 0.79
CA ASN A 205 5.94 -4.88 2.06
C ASN A 205 5.67 -3.87 3.19
N MET A 206 5.76 -2.56 2.90
CA MET A 206 5.44 -1.51 3.87
C MET A 206 3.96 -1.57 4.27
N LEU A 207 3.04 -1.70 3.31
CA LEU A 207 1.60 -1.86 3.59
C LEU A 207 1.31 -3.13 4.41
N ALA A 208 2.00 -4.25 4.12
CA ALA A 208 1.86 -5.50 4.87
C ALA A 208 2.49 -5.43 6.28
N GLY A 209 3.46 -4.54 6.51
CA GLY A 209 4.08 -4.34 7.82
C GLY A 209 3.11 -3.87 8.90
N ILE A 210 2.18 -2.98 8.55
CA ILE A 210 1.19 -2.40 9.47
C ILE A 210 0.27 -3.46 10.12
N PRO A 211 -0.47 -4.30 9.37
CA PRO A 211 -1.31 -5.35 9.95
C PRO A 211 -0.48 -6.41 10.69
N ASN A 212 0.74 -6.70 10.25
CA ASN A 212 1.63 -7.66 10.93
C ASN A 212 2.05 -7.14 12.31
N LEU A 213 2.39 -5.86 12.43
CA LEU A 213 2.68 -5.20 13.71
C LEU A 213 1.45 -5.18 14.62
N PHE A 214 0.31 -4.74 14.08
CA PHE A 214 -0.95 -4.75 14.81
C PHE A 214 -1.27 -6.14 15.36
N ALA A 215 -1.11 -7.19 14.54
CA ALA A 215 -1.39 -8.55 14.95
C ALA A 215 -0.40 -9.10 15.99
N LYS A 216 0.89 -8.70 15.89
CA LYS A 216 1.91 -9.01 16.91
C LYS A 216 1.51 -8.44 18.28
N HIS A 217 1.07 -7.19 18.32
CA HIS A 217 0.60 -6.56 19.55
C HIS A 217 -0.66 -7.21 20.10
N MET A 218 -1.66 -7.45 19.25
CA MET A 218 -2.87 -8.17 19.66
C MET A 218 -2.59 -9.59 20.19
N LYS A 219 -1.51 -10.24 19.74
CA LYS A 219 -1.05 -11.54 20.29
C LYS A 219 -0.41 -11.41 21.68
N GLN A 220 0.37 -10.37 21.94
CA GLN A 220 1.01 -10.17 23.25
C GLN A 220 -0.02 -9.98 24.38
N ILE A 221 -1.16 -9.34 24.09
CA ILE A 221 -2.26 -9.14 25.05
C ILE A 221 -2.80 -10.47 25.62
N SER A 222 -2.81 -11.56 24.85
CA SER A 222 -3.30 -12.86 25.35
C SER A 222 -2.37 -13.53 26.38
N ASN A 223 -1.10 -13.13 26.48
CA ASN A 223 -0.11 -13.77 27.35
C ASN A 223 0.02 -13.12 28.74
N VAL A 224 -0.64 -11.99 29.00
CA VAL A 224 -0.48 -11.20 30.25
C VAL A 224 -1.38 -11.67 31.41
N SER A 225 -2.25 -12.67 31.21
CA SER A 225 -3.04 -13.24 32.33
C SER A 225 -2.28 -14.37 33.03
N SER A 226 -1.83 -14.15 34.28
CA SER A 226 -1.92 -15.10 35.44
C SER A 226 -0.94 -14.85 36.60
N ASN A 227 -0.31 -13.68 36.78
CA ASN A 227 0.52 -13.44 37.98
C ASN A 227 0.05 -12.21 38.78
N GLY A 228 -0.87 -12.44 39.72
CA GLY A 228 -1.04 -11.60 40.91
C GLY A 228 -2.13 -10.52 40.88
N ASN A 229 -3.27 -10.85 41.48
CA ASN A 229 -4.17 -10.00 42.27
C ASN A 229 -4.78 -8.67 41.77
N ASP A 230 -4.53 -8.17 40.57
CA ASP A 230 -5.27 -7.02 40.05
C ASP A 230 -6.23 -7.37 38.89
N ILE A 231 -7.31 -6.59 38.82
CA ILE A 231 -8.57 -6.81 38.10
C ILE A 231 -8.38 -7.46 36.71
N PRO A 232 -9.11 -8.54 36.37
CA PRO A 232 -8.90 -9.24 35.11
C PRO A 232 -9.37 -8.37 33.94
N ILE A 233 -8.43 -7.82 33.18
CA ILE A 233 -8.69 -7.29 31.84
C ILE A 233 -9.04 -8.50 30.97
N ARG A 234 -10.34 -8.79 30.85
CA ARG A 234 -10.82 -9.78 29.87
C ARG A 234 -10.80 -9.12 28.50
N CYS A 235 -9.68 -9.26 27.80
CA CYS A 235 -9.68 -9.16 26.35
C CYS A 235 -10.68 -10.21 25.82
N ASP A 236 -11.84 -9.79 25.32
CA ASP A 236 -12.81 -10.72 24.72
C ASP A 236 -12.17 -11.31 23.47
N ILE A 237 -11.90 -12.62 23.50
CA ILE A 237 -11.29 -13.36 22.38
C ILE A 237 -12.05 -13.07 21.08
N LYS A 238 -13.38 -12.95 21.14
CA LYS A 238 -14.21 -12.64 19.98
C LYS A 238 -13.98 -11.23 19.43
N LEU A 239 -13.76 -10.26 20.31
CA LEU A 239 -13.44 -8.89 19.90
C LEU A 239 -12.05 -8.87 19.22
N LYS A 240 -11.06 -9.53 19.82
CA LYS A 240 -9.72 -9.64 19.24
C LYS A 240 -9.74 -10.27 17.86
N GLU A 241 -10.39 -11.42 17.70
CA GLU A 241 -10.54 -12.09 16.40
C GLU A 241 -11.24 -11.18 15.38
N LYS A 242 -12.30 -10.49 15.80
CA LYS A 242 -13.01 -9.53 14.95
C LYS A 242 -12.08 -8.40 14.47
N LEU A 243 -11.31 -7.79 15.38
CA LEU A 243 -10.40 -6.68 15.06
C LEU A 243 -9.25 -7.12 14.14
N LEU A 244 -8.68 -8.30 14.39
CA LEU A 244 -7.67 -8.91 13.51
C LEU A 244 -8.24 -9.13 12.10
N ASN A 245 -9.39 -9.78 12.00
CA ASN A 245 -10.03 -10.04 10.71
C ASN A 245 -10.33 -8.75 9.96
N GLN A 246 -10.86 -7.74 10.68
CA GLN A 246 -11.12 -6.44 10.10
C GLN A 246 -9.83 -5.80 9.57
N MET A 247 -8.75 -5.79 10.35
CA MET A 247 -7.47 -5.23 9.94
C MET A 247 -6.91 -5.91 8.68
N PHE A 248 -6.98 -7.23 8.58
CA PHE A 248 -6.53 -7.95 7.38
C PHE A 248 -7.40 -7.68 6.15
N ILE A 249 -8.72 -7.53 6.30
CA ILE A 249 -9.62 -7.13 5.19
C ILE A 249 -9.26 -5.72 4.71
N GLN A 250 -9.05 -4.77 5.64
CA GLN A 250 -8.64 -3.41 5.30
C GLN A 250 -7.26 -3.41 4.63
N SER A 251 -6.32 -4.22 5.11
CA SER A 251 -5.00 -4.40 4.49
C SER A 251 -5.10 -4.92 3.07
N SER A 252 -5.89 -5.98 2.83
CA SER A 252 -6.08 -6.52 1.49
C SER A 252 -6.61 -5.45 0.54
N SER A 253 -7.57 -4.64 0.99
CA SER A 253 -8.10 -3.51 0.21
C SER A 253 -6.99 -2.51 -0.15
N SER A 254 -6.15 -2.13 0.82
CA SER A 254 -5.04 -1.18 0.59
C SER A 254 -3.99 -1.70 -0.39
N GLN A 255 -3.71 -3.01 -0.37
CA GLN A 255 -2.77 -3.66 -1.29
C GLN A 255 -3.33 -3.63 -2.71
N THR A 256 -4.62 -3.96 -2.89
CA THR A 256 -5.29 -3.87 -4.20
C THR A 256 -5.20 -2.45 -4.76
N TYR A 257 -5.50 -1.41 -3.97
CA TYR A 257 -5.40 -0.03 -4.46
C TYR A 257 -3.96 0.36 -4.87
N ALA A 258 -2.94 -0.06 -4.11
CA ALA A 258 -1.55 0.22 -4.46
C ALA A 258 -1.10 -0.53 -5.72
N SER A 259 -1.49 -1.81 -5.82
CA SER A 259 -1.28 -2.68 -6.97
C SER A 259 -1.94 -2.13 -8.23
N ASP A 260 -3.21 -1.76 -8.16
CA ASP A 260 -3.94 -1.17 -9.28
C ASP A 260 -3.31 0.16 -9.72
N ALA A 261 -2.91 1.01 -8.77
CA ALA A 261 -2.21 2.26 -9.07
C ALA A 261 -0.87 2.04 -9.78
N TYR A 262 -0.11 1.01 -9.38
CA TYR A 262 1.10 0.63 -10.08
C TYR A 262 0.81 0.19 -11.52
N VAL A 263 -0.22 -0.64 -11.74
CA VAL A 263 -0.64 -1.05 -13.09
C VAL A 263 -1.09 0.14 -13.94
N LEU A 264 -1.71 1.16 -13.35
CA LEU A 264 -2.10 2.39 -14.06
C LEU A 264 -0.89 3.21 -14.56
N LEU A 265 0.33 2.99 -14.05
CA LEU A 265 1.53 3.60 -14.62
C LEU A 265 1.92 3.01 -15.97
N LYS A 266 1.56 1.75 -16.24
CA LYS A 266 1.97 1.01 -17.42
C LYS A 266 1.77 1.78 -18.74
N PRO A 267 0.57 2.24 -19.11
CA PRO A 267 0.38 2.95 -20.37
C PRO A 267 1.17 4.27 -20.43
N ILE A 268 1.36 4.93 -19.29
CA ILE A 268 2.07 6.21 -19.20
C ILE A 268 3.57 6.00 -19.47
N VAL A 269 4.16 4.98 -18.84
CA VAL A 269 5.56 4.64 -19.03
C VAL A 269 5.80 4.11 -20.44
N SER A 270 4.95 3.20 -20.92
CA SER A 270 5.00 2.67 -22.29
C SER A 270 4.97 3.79 -23.33
N GLN A 271 4.07 4.77 -23.16
CA GLN A 271 4.03 5.93 -24.03
C GLN A 271 5.37 6.68 -23.98
N SER A 272 5.89 6.95 -22.78
CA SER A 272 7.13 7.69 -22.61
C SER A 272 8.34 7.04 -23.28
N ILE A 273 8.49 5.72 -23.12
CA ILE A 273 9.58 4.97 -23.75
C ILE A 273 9.44 5.00 -25.27
N LEU A 274 8.24 4.81 -25.81
CA LEU A 274 8.00 4.86 -27.27
C LEU A 274 8.27 6.24 -27.87
N TYR A 275 7.91 7.32 -27.19
CA TYR A 275 8.24 8.68 -27.63
C TYR A 275 9.76 8.87 -27.73
N HIS A 276 10.52 8.49 -26.69
CA HIS A 276 11.97 8.68 -26.68
C HIS A 276 12.70 7.83 -27.72
N THR A 277 12.31 6.55 -27.88
CA THR A 277 12.87 5.64 -28.88
C THR A 277 12.56 6.06 -30.32
N SER A 278 11.41 6.70 -30.56
CA SER A 278 11.06 7.24 -31.88
C SER A 278 11.84 8.49 -32.24
N THR A 279 12.22 9.33 -31.26
CA THR A 279 13.02 10.55 -31.51
C THR A 279 14.53 10.31 -31.61
N THR A 280 15.05 9.17 -31.15
CA THR A 280 16.49 8.84 -31.22
C THR A 280 16.87 8.04 -32.48
N ARG A 281 15.91 7.57 -33.27
CA ARG A 281 16.13 6.96 -34.60
C ARG A 281 16.09 8.01 -35.71
#